data_AF-A0A7V2EZH3-F1
#
_entry.id   AF-A0A7V2EZH3-F1
#
_cell.length_a   1.000
_cell.length_b   1.000
_cell.length_c   1.000
_cell.angle_alpha   90.00
_cell.angle_beta   90.00
_cell.angle_gamma   90.00
#
_symmetry.space_group_name_H-M   'P 1'
#
loop_
_entity.id
_entity.type
_entity.pdbx_description
1 polymer ?
#
loop_
_entity_poly.entity_id
_entity_poly.type
_entity_poly.pdbx_seq_one_letter_code
_entity_poly.pdbx_strand_id
1 'polypeptide(L)'
;MRHSLAITLLVFTFVTLAPALPGAKEHLEKFRDCPTCPELVEIPAGDFIMGRTGKYNNEGPAHRVTIARPFAMGVYEVTFDEWQACFDGGGCAVMPDDHKWGRDAGR
;
A
#
# COMPACT_ATOMS: atom_id res chain seq x y z
N MET A 1 -67.68 26.58 14.04
CA MET A 1 -67.98 25.20 13.65
C MET A 1 -66.74 24.60 13.01
N ARG A 2 -66.28 23.47 13.57
CA ARG A 2 -65.48 22.41 12.94
C ARG A 2 -63.98 22.64 12.73
N HIS A 3 -63.26 21.86 13.55
CA HIS A 3 -61.85 21.53 13.65
C HIS A 3 -61.17 21.09 12.33
N SER A 4 -59.83 21.21 12.30
CA SER A 4 -58.85 20.23 11.77
C SER A 4 -57.43 20.75 12.07
N LEU A 5 -56.76 20.32 13.15
CA LEU A 5 -55.78 19.21 13.21
C LEU A 5 -54.99 18.97 11.91
N ALA A 6 -53.70 19.31 11.93
CA ALA A 6 -52.61 18.51 11.32
C ALA A 6 -51.24 19.12 11.68
N ILE A 7 -50.73 18.78 12.87
CA ILE A 7 -49.29 18.88 13.17
C ILE A 7 -48.63 17.78 12.35
N THR A 8 -48.15 18.13 11.16
CA THR A 8 -47.37 17.21 10.33
C THR A 8 -45.91 17.43 10.69
N LEU A 9 -45.39 16.54 11.52
CA LEU A 9 -44.00 16.50 11.97
C LEU A 9 -43.08 16.23 10.77
N LEU A 10 -42.71 17.28 10.02
CA LEU A 10 -41.67 17.20 9.01
C LEU A 10 -40.31 17.23 9.71
N VAL A 11 -39.94 16.10 10.31
CA VAL A 11 -38.53 15.80 10.58
C VAL A 11 -37.92 15.44 9.23
N PHE A 12 -37.61 16.47 8.44
CA PHE A 12 -36.63 16.35 7.37
C PHE A 12 -35.31 16.04 8.08
N THR A 13 -35.02 14.74 8.22
CA THR A 13 -33.70 14.25 8.58
C THR A 13 -32.74 14.87 7.58
N PHE A 14 -31.97 15.86 8.03
CA PHE A 14 -30.77 16.31 7.37
C PHE A 14 -29.83 15.10 7.32
N VAL A 15 -29.92 14.32 6.25
CA VAL A 15 -28.86 13.39 5.88
C VAL A 15 -27.68 14.29 5.54
N THR A 16 -26.77 14.47 6.49
CA THR A 16 -25.48 15.11 6.24
C THR A 16 -24.73 14.21 5.28
N LEU A 17 -24.71 14.58 4.00
CA LEU A 17 -23.83 13.96 3.02
C LEU A 17 -22.41 14.38 3.39
N ALA A 18 -21.72 13.56 4.17
CA ALA A 18 -20.30 13.72 4.39
C ALA A 18 -19.62 13.60 3.02
N PRO A 19 -18.73 14.55 2.64
CA PRO A 19 -17.95 14.37 1.42
C PRO A 19 -17.08 13.12 1.61
N ALA A 20 -17.29 12.11 0.77
CA ALA A 20 -16.37 10.98 0.68
C ALA A 20 -14.98 11.56 0.41
N LEU A 21 -14.02 11.28 1.29
CA LEU A 21 -12.64 11.67 1.09
C LEU A 21 -12.19 11.07 -0.26
N PRO A 22 -11.87 11.90 -1.28
CA PRO A 22 -11.27 11.37 -2.49
C PRO A 22 -9.90 10.80 -2.09
N GLY A 23 -9.69 9.49 -2.22
CA GLY A 23 -8.32 8.96 -2.24
C GLY A 23 -8.04 7.65 -1.53
N ALA A 24 -8.97 7.05 -0.77
CA ALA A 24 -8.76 5.68 -0.32
C ALA A 24 -9.31 4.72 -1.39
N LYS A 25 -8.47 4.29 -2.34
CA LYS A 25 -8.76 3.06 -3.09
C LYS A 25 -8.93 1.96 -2.04
N GLU A 26 -10.12 1.37 -1.94
CA GLU A 26 -10.40 0.32 -0.93
C GLU A 26 -9.53 -0.92 -1.13
N HIS A 27 -9.04 -1.13 -2.35
CA HIS A 27 -8.03 -2.14 -2.69
C HIS A 27 -6.93 -1.49 -3.51
N LEU A 28 -5.68 -1.71 -3.10
CA LEU A 28 -4.52 -1.30 -3.90
C LEU A 28 -4.36 -2.32 -5.04
N GLU A 29 -4.50 -1.84 -6.28
CA GLU A 29 -4.40 -2.68 -7.47
C GLU A 29 -2.97 -3.17 -7.68
N LYS A 30 -2.83 -4.48 -7.92
CA LYS A 30 -1.55 -5.13 -8.20
C LYS A 30 -1.29 -5.12 -9.70
N PHE A 31 -0.05 -4.94 -10.10
CA PHE A 31 0.33 -4.94 -11.52
C PHE A 31 1.77 -5.44 -11.74
N ARG A 32 2.08 -5.74 -12.99
CA ARG A 32 3.42 -6.13 -13.47
C ARG A 32 3.71 -5.42 -14.77
N ASP A 33 4.95 -4.96 -14.94
CA ASP A 33 5.40 -4.34 -16.20
C ASP A 33 5.78 -5.39 -17.27
N CYS A 34 6.10 -6.61 -16.85
CA CYS A 34 6.44 -7.73 -17.74
C CYS A 34 6.14 -9.09 -17.08
N PRO A 35 6.06 -10.19 -17.85
CA PRO A 35 5.74 -11.52 -17.30
C PRO A 35 6.70 -12.02 -16.20
N THR A 36 7.96 -11.60 -16.23
CA THR A 36 9.00 -11.98 -15.27
C THR A 36 9.40 -10.85 -14.32
N CYS A 37 8.66 -9.74 -14.34
CA CYS A 37 8.91 -8.60 -13.46
C CYS A 37 8.20 -8.82 -12.10
N PRO A 38 8.76 -8.27 -11.00
CA PRO A 38 8.10 -8.31 -9.70
C PRO A 38 6.67 -7.77 -9.75
N GLU A 39 5.77 -8.39 -8.99
CA GLU A 39 4.44 -7.86 -8.75
C GLU A 39 4.52 -6.62 -7.85
N LEU A 40 4.01 -5.50 -8.35
CA LEU A 40 4.00 -4.23 -7.65
C LEU A 40 2.59 -3.85 -7.22
N VAL A 41 2.53 -2.99 -6.21
CA VAL A 41 1.31 -2.35 -5.73
C VAL A 41 1.57 -0.86 -5.53
N GLU A 42 0.62 -0.01 -5.92
CA GLU A 42 0.70 1.43 -5.66
C GLU A 42 0.39 1.71 -4.18
N ILE A 43 1.31 2.35 -3.49
CA ILE A 43 1.13 2.89 -2.14
C ILE A 43 0.72 4.37 -2.28
N PRO A 44 -0.44 4.78 -1.71
CA PRO A 44 -0.91 6.15 -1.82
C PRO A 44 -0.02 7.14 -1.06
N ALA A 45 -0.10 8.41 -1.44
CA ALA A 45 0.45 9.49 -0.63
C ALA A 45 -0.20 9.53 0.75
N GLY A 46 0.55 9.92 1.77
CA GLY A 46 0.03 9.99 3.12
C GLY A 46 1.10 10.23 4.18
N ASP A 47 0.65 10.24 5.42
CA ASP A 47 1.50 10.38 6.60
C ASP A 47 1.46 9.12 7.44
N PHE A 48 2.59 8.78 8.04
CA PHE A 48 2.65 7.74 9.06
C PHE A 48 3.70 8.07 10.11
N ILE A 49 3.67 7.32 11.22
CA ILE A 49 4.70 7.41 12.26
C ILE A 49 5.71 6.29 12.00
N MET A 50 6.95 6.68 11.67
CA MET A 50 8.05 5.75 11.48
C MET A 50 8.81 5.55 12.78
N GLY A 51 9.18 4.31 13.05
CA GLY A 51 10.03 3.95 14.18
C GLY A 51 9.28 3.84 15.49
N ARG A 52 10.00 3.42 16.53
CA ARG A 52 9.50 3.24 17.89
C ARG A 52 10.68 3.36 18.85
N THR A 53 10.45 3.95 20.02
CA THR A 53 11.43 3.84 21.11
C THR A 53 11.47 2.39 21.59
N GLY A 54 12.56 1.69 21.28
CA GLY A 54 12.68 0.25 21.43
C GLY A 54 14.01 -0.18 22.06
N LYS A 55 14.29 -1.48 21.91
CA LYS A 55 15.49 -2.13 22.45
C LYS A 55 16.76 -1.65 21.72
N TYR A 56 16.66 -1.38 20.43
CA TYR A 56 17.77 -0.94 19.60
C TYR A 56 17.72 0.58 19.42
N ASN A 57 18.88 1.22 19.56
CA ASN A 57 19.01 2.68 19.55
C ASN A 57 18.77 3.31 18.17
N ASN A 58 18.73 2.50 17.10
CA ASN A 58 18.53 2.93 15.72
C ASN A 58 17.08 2.80 15.23
N GLU A 59 16.14 2.39 16.08
CA GLU A 59 14.72 2.25 15.73
C GLU A 59 13.87 3.50 16.01
N GLY A 60 14.40 4.48 16.74
CA GLY A 60 13.65 5.65 17.19
C GLY A 60 14.45 6.95 17.18
N PRO A 61 13.85 8.05 17.67
CA PRO A 61 12.49 8.15 18.18
C PRO A 61 11.43 8.02 17.07
N ALA A 62 10.21 7.66 17.47
CA ALA A 62 9.07 7.68 16.57
C ALA A 62 8.84 9.10 16.05
N HIS A 63 8.74 9.28 14.74
CA HIS A 63 8.55 10.60 14.11
C HIS A 63 7.61 10.51 12.90
N ARG A 64 6.96 11.63 12.57
CA ARG A 64 6.07 11.72 11.41
C ARG A 64 6.90 11.74 10.12
N VAL A 65 6.52 10.90 9.17
CA VAL A 65 7.02 10.88 7.80
C VAL A 65 5.87 11.17 6.86
N THR A 66 6.10 12.08 5.91
CA THR A 66 5.14 12.45 4.86
C THR A 66 5.64 11.95 3.52
N ILE A 67 4.84 11.13 2.85
CA ILE A 67 5.04 10.70 1.48
C ILE A 67 4.14 11.55 0.58
N ALA A 68 4.75 12.53 -0.09
CA ALA A 68 4.00 13.57 -0.81
C ALA A 68 3.31 13.08 -2.09
N ARG A 69 3.73 11.94 -2.66
CA ARG A 69 3.17 11.39 -3.90
C ARG A 69 3.07 9.87 -3.81
N PRO A 70 2.07 9.25 -4.46
CA PRO A 70 2.02 7.80 -4.57
C PRO A 70 3.29 7.23 -5.22
N PHE A 71 3.63 6.00 -4.86
CA PHE A 71 4.75 5.26 -5.44
C PHE A 71 4.41 3.77 -5.47
N ALA A 72 5.08 2.99 -6.32
CA ALA A 72 4.89 1.54 -6.38
C ALA A 72 5.95 0.81 -5.54
N MET A 73 5.55 -0.29 -4.89
CA MET A 73 6.45 -1.16 -4.12
C MET A 73 6.18 -2.61 -4.46
N GLY A 74 7.22 -3.46 -4.41
CA GLY A 74 7.07 -4.91 -4.55
C GLY A 74 6.14 -5.46 -3.47
N VAL A 75 5.17 -6.28 -3.89
CA VAL A 75 4.28 -6.99 -2.95
C VAL A 75 5.08 -8.03 -2.15
N TYR A 76 6.11 -8.59 -2.77
CA TYR A 76 7.02 -9.55 -2.20
C TYR A 76 8.47 -9.08 -2.39
N GLU A 77 9.39 -9.71 -1.67
CA GLU A 77 10.81 -9.63 -1.95
C GLU A 77 11.09 -10.21 -3.35
N VAL A 78 12.14 -9.69 -4.01
CA VAL A 78 12.53 -10.18 -5.34
C VAL A 78 12.93 -11.64 -5.26
N THR A 79 12.29 -12.48 -6.06
CA THR A 79 12.56 -13.92 -6.10
C THR A 79 13.85 -14.24 -6.85
N PHE A 80 14.36 -15.46 -6.67
CA PHE A 80 15.53 -15.93 -7.41
C PHE A 80 15.32 -15.93 -8.93
N ASP A 81 14.13 -16.34 -9.39
CA ASP A 81 13.80 -16.39 -10.81
C ASP A 81 13.69 -14.98 -11.42
N GLU A 82 13.10 -14.03 -10.70
CA GLU A 82 13.04 -12.62 -11.13
C GLU A 82 14.44 -11.99 -11.20
N TRP A 83 15.31 -12.29 -10.23
CA TRP A 83 16.71 -11.86 -10.30
C TRP A 83 17.46 -12.49 -11.47
N GLN A 84 17.26 -13.79 -11.71
CA GLN A 84 17.86 -14.50 -12.85
C GLN A 84 17.44 -13.86 -14.18
N ALA A 85 16.15 -13.57 -14.35
CA ALA A 85 15.64 -12.87 -15.53
C ALA A 85 16.26 -11.47 -15.70
N CYS A 86 16.47 -10.73 -14.60
CA CYS A 86 17.15 -9.43 -14.63
C CYS A 86 18.62 -9.55 -15.08
N PHE A 87 19.34 -10.58 -14.60
CA PHE A 87 20.72 -10.86 -14.97
C PHE A 87 20.85 -11.29 -16.43
N ASP A 88 20.02 -12.23 -16.87
CA ASP A 88 19.99 -12.71 -18.26
C ASP A 88 19.61 -11.58 -19.24
N GLY A 89 18.74 -10.66 -18.81
CA GLY A 89 18.38 -9.45 -19.53
C GLY A 89 19.42 -8.33 -19.49
N GLY A 90 20.53 -8.50 -18.75
CA GLY A 90 21.60 -7.52 -18.61
C GLY A 90 21.27 -6.29 -17.73
N GLY A 91 20.13 -6.31 -17.03
CA GLY A 91 19.72 -5.23 -16.11
C GLY A 91 20.39 -5.33 -14.74
N CYS A 92 20.75 -6.54 -14.32
CA CYS A 92 21.46 -6.81 -13.07
C CYS A 92 22.91 -7.22 -13.36
N ALA A 93 23.87 -6.54 -12.72
CA ALA A 93 25.29 -6.68 -13.09
C ALA A 93 25.96 -7.97 -12.56
N VAL A 94 25.45 -8.55 -11.48
CA VAL A 94 26.09 -9.69 -10.79
C VAL A 94 25.06 -10.71 -10.35
N MET A 95 25.47 -11.98 -10.33
CA MET A 95 24.74 -13.03 -9.64
C MET A 95 25.35 -13.20 -8.23
N PRO A 96 24.67 -12.76 -7.15
CA PRO A 96 25.21 -12.88 -5.81
C PRO A 96 25.18 -14.33 -5.30
N ASP A 97 26.09 -14.65 -4.38
CA ASP A 97 26.00 -15.85 -3.54
C ASP A 97 24.63 -15.86 -2.85
N ASP A 98 23.93 -16.99 -2.92
CA ASP A 98 22.58 -17.10 -2.36
C ASP A 98 22.59 -17.40 -0.86
N HIS A 99 23.77 -17.50 -0.22
CA HIS A 99 23.96 -17.89 1.18
C HIS A 99 23.24 -19.19 1.56
N LYS A 100 22.99 -20.08 0.59
CA LYS A 100 22.18 -21.30 0.76
C LYS A 100 20.73 -21.00 1.18
N TRP A 101 20.20 -19.83 0.82
CA TRP A 101 18.81 -19.44 1.09
C TRP A 101 17.82 -20.05 0.09
N GLY A 102 18.29 -20.84 -0.87
CA GLY A 102 17.45 -21.84 -1.51
C GLY A 102 17.26 -21.68 -3.01
N ARG A 103 18.23 -21.11 -3.74
CA ARG A 103 18.21 -21.14 -5.21
C ARG A 103 18.19 -22.58 -5.75
N ASP A 104 18.77 -23.51 -4.98
CA ASP A 104 18.79 -24.95 -5.26
C ASP A 104 17.93 -25.78 -4.27
N ALA A 105 17.07 -25.14 -3.46
CA ALA A 105 16.19 -25.83 -2.52
C ALA A 105 14.94 -26.40 -3.24
N GLY A 106 15.16 -27.32 -4.19
CA GLY A 106 14.14 -28.24 -4.68
C GLY A 106 13.55 -27.93 -6.06
N ARG A 107 14.23 -28.43 -7.09
CA ARG A 107 13.57 -29.23 -8.12
C ARG A 107 13.49 -30.68 -7.63
#